data_AF-A0A0F3NGR4-F1
#
_entry.id   AF-A0A0F3NGR4-F1
#
_cell.length_a   1.000
_cell.length_b   1.000
_cell.length_c   1.000
_cell.angle_alpha   90.00
_cell.angle_beta   90.00
_cell.angle_gamma   90.00
#
_symmetry.space_group_name_H-M   'P 1'
#
loop_
_entity.id
_entity.type
_entity.pdbx_description
1 polymer ?
#
loop_
_entity_poly.entity_id
_entity_poly.type
_entity_poly.pdbx_seq_one_letter_code
_entity_poly.pdbx_strand_id
1 'polypeptide(L)' 'MSRGHERKKAVLITGAANRIGRAIAVFLAARHGYDIAVHYNTSYEKALELQAAIREVYGKNASSFKQI' A
#
# COMPACT_ATOMS: atom_id res chain seq x y z
N MET A 1 25.59 -4.22 -21.62
CA MET A 1 25.13 -3.90 -20.26
C MET A 1 23.60 -3.95 -20.26
N SER A 2 23.00 -5.05 -19.78
CA SER A 2 21.55 -5.14 -19.69
C SER A 2 21.07 -4.20 -18.58
N ARG A 3 20.32 -3.15 -18.93
CA ARG A 3 19.47 -2.45 -17.96
C ARG A 3 18.41 -3.45 -17.52
N GLY A 4 18.71 -4.24 -16.50
CA GLY A 4 17.71 -5.07 -15.84
C GLY A 4 16.60 -4.14 -15.38
N HIS A 5 15.40 -4.26 -15.95
CA HIS A 5 14.22 -3.68 -15.34
C HIS A 5 14.01 -4.42 -14.03
N GLU A 6 14.51 -3.84 -12.94
CA GLU A 6 14.17 -4.29 -11.60
C GLU A 6 12.64 -4.23 -11.50
N ARG A 7 12.00 -5.39 -11.50
CA ARG A 7 10.53 -5.45 -11.54
C ARG A 7 9.99 -4.92 -10.21
N LYS A 8 9.58 -3.65 -10.20
CA LYS A 8 8.83 -3.06 -9.10
C LYS A 8 7.58 -3.91 -8.85
N LYS A 9 7.42 -4.33 -7.59
CA LYS A 9 6.28 -5.15 -7.16
C LYS A 9 5.25 -4.24 -6.52
N ALA A 10 4.02 -4.29 -7.00
CA ALA A 10 2.90 -3.53 -6.45
C ALA A 10 1.70 -4.45 -6.20
N VAL A 11 0.87 -4.10 -5.22
CA VAL A 11 -0.33 -4.86 -4.85
C VAL A 11 -1.52 -3.94 -4.57
N LEU A 12 -2.70 -4.32 -5.05
CA LEU A 12 -3.97 -3.69 -4.69
C LEU A 12 -4.64 -4.48 -3.57
N ILE A 13 -5.02 -3.78 -2.49
CA ILE A 13 -5.68 -4.40 -1.34
C ILE A 13 -7.02 -3.71 -1.11
N THR A 14 -8.11 -4.46 -1.24
CA THR A 14 -9.48 -3.97 -0.98
C THR A 14 -9.77 -3.96 0.52
N GLY A 15 -10.37 -2.86 1.03
CA GLY A 15 -10.63 -2.73 2.45
C GLY A 15 -9.35 -2.51 3.27
N ALA A 16 -8.27 -2.04 2.62
CA ALA A 16 -6.95 -1.91 3.21
C ALA A 16 -6.87 -0.91 4.36
N ALA A 17 -7.82 0.04 4.45
CA ALA A 17 -7.79 1.07 5.47
C ALA A 17 -7.86 0.54 6.93
N ASN A 18 -8.39 -0.68 7.16
CA ASN A 18 -8.70 -1.20 8.49
C ASN A 18 -8.33 -2.67 8.71
N ARG A 19 -8.26 -3.06 9.99
CA ARG A 19 -8.19 -4.45 10.50
C ARG A 19 -7.15 -5.28 9.72
N ILE A 20 -7.60 -6.39 9.15
CA ILE A 20 -6.74 -7.35 8.44
C ILE A 20 -6.17 -6.75 7.16
N GLY A 21 -6.95 -5.96 6.41
CA GLY A 21 -6.47 -5.31 5.20
C GLY A 21 -5.26 -4.39 5.47
N ARG A 22 -5.33 -3.64 6.58
CA ARG A 22 -4.21 -2.79 7.02
C ARG A 22 -2.99 -3.61 7.43
N ALA A 23 -3.21 -4.70 8.18
CA ALA A 23 -2.11 -5.58 8.60
C ALA A 23 -1.40 -6.21 7.39
N ILE A 24 -2.16 -6.65 6.38
CA ILE A 24 -1.60 -7.21 5.13
C ILE A 24 -0.80 -6.15 4.37
N ALA A 25 -1.33 -4.93 4.23
CA ALA A 25 -0.64 -3.82 3.56
C ALA A 25 0.72 -3.52 4.20
N VAL A 26 0.74 -3.39 5.53
CA VAL A 26 1.96 -3.17 6.31
C VAL A 26 2.94 -4.34 6.15
N PHE A 27 2.45 -5.58 6.27
CA PHE A 27 3.29 -6.77 6.12
C PHE A 27 3.96 -6.84 4.74
N LEU A 28 3.20 -6.63 3.67
CA LEU A 28 3.73 -6.68 2.30
C LEU A 28 4.71 -5.55 2.00
N ALA A 29 4.45 -4.34 2.49
CA ALA A 29 5.38 -3.22 2.34
C ALA A 29 6.67 -3.45 3.14
N ALA A 30 6.54 -3.75 4.43
CA ALA A 30 7.68 -3.85 5.35
C ALA A 30 8.56 -5.09 5.08
N ARG A 31 7.95 -6.25 4.82
CA ARG A 31 8.68 -7.52 4.72
C ARG A 31 9.01 -7.92 3.29
N HIS A 32 8.23 -7.47 2.31
CA HIS A 32 8.38 -7.89 0.92
C HIS A 32 8.63 -6.73 -0.05
N GLY A 33 8.64 -5.49 0.42
CA GLY A 33 8.99 -4.31 -0.38
C GLY A 33 7.99 -3.96 -1.47
N TYR A 34 6.70 -4.27 -1.28
CA TYR A 34 5.66 -3.91 -2.24
C TYR A 34 5.27 -2.43 -2.14
N ASP A 35 5.04 -1.80 -3.29
CA ASP A 35 4.23 -0.58 -3.39
C ASP A 35 2.75 -0.94 -3.21
N ILE A 36 1.98 -0.11 -2.51
CA ILE A 36 0.62 -0.46 -2.06
C ILE A 36 -0.45 0.45 -2.67
N ALA A 37 -1.43 -0.14 -3.35
CA ALA A 37 -2.69 0.53 -3.66
C ALA A 37 -3.74 0.21 -2.58
N VAL A 38 -4.14 1.25 -1.85
CA VAL A 38 -5.07 1.18 -0.70
C VAL A 38 -6.48 1.45 -1.19
N HIS A 39 -7.32 0.42 -1.31
CA HIS A 39 -8.72 0.61 -1.68
C HIS A 39 -9.63 0.71 -0.44
N TYR A 40 -10.53 1.70 -0.44
CA TYR A 40 -11.45 1.98 0.66
C TYR A 40 -12.86 2.35 0.17
N ASN A 41 -13.88 2.06 0.99
CA ASN A 41 -15.22 2.62 0.80
C ASN A 41 -15.40 3.84 1.72
N THR A 42 -15.81 3.68 2.97
CA THR A 42 -16.13 4.81 3.86
C THR A 42 -14.94 5.34 4.67
N SER A 43 -13.82 4.60 4.69
CA SER A 43 -12.70 4.86 5.60
C SER A 43 -11.61 5.74 4.99
N TYR A 44 -11.96 6.95 4.58
CA TYR A 44 -11.04 7.87 3.89
C TYR A 44 -9.82 8.25 4.73
N GLU A 45 -10.03 8.80 5.93
CA GLU A 45 -8.94 9.26 6.80
C GLU A 45 -7.96 8.12 7.12
N LYS A 46 -8.50 6.96 7.48
CA LYS A 46 -7.70 5.76 7.75
C LYS A 46 -6.97 5.23 6.51
N ALA A 47 -7.47 5.47 5.30
CA ALA A 47 -6.73 5.14 4.08
C ALA A 47 -5.53 6.07 3.91
N LEU A 48 -5.72 7.38 4.14
CA LEU A 48 -4.64 8.37 4.07
C LEU A 48 -3.58 8.15 5.15
N GLU A 49 -3.98 7.83 6.38
CA GLU A 49 -3.05 7.46 7.45
C GLU A 49 -2.20 6.25 7.06
N LEU A 50 -2.81 5.21 6.46
CA LEU A 50 -2.07 4.06 6.00
C LEU A 50 -1.11 4.44 4.86
N GLN A 51 -1.56 5.26 3.91
CA GLN A 51 -0.73 5.75 2.81
C GLN A 51 0.50 6.50 3.33
N ALA A 52 0.32 7.41 4.29
CA ALA A 52 1.41 8.15 4.92
C ALA A 52 2.37 7.19 5.64
N ALA A 53 1.84 6.29 6.47
CA ALA A 53 2.65 5.32 7.20
C ALA A 53 3.49 4.44 6.26
N ILE A 54 2.93 3.98 5.13
CA ILE A 54 3.67 3.16 4.17
C ILE A 54 4.85 3.94 3.55
N ARG A 55 4.61 5.23 3.22
CA ARG A 55 5.64 6.09 2.62
C ARG A 55 6.72 6.46 3.62
N GLU A 56 6.34 6.90 4.82
CA GLU A 56 7.25 7.45 5.83
C GLU A 56 8.02 6.37 6.57
N VAL A 57 7.37 5.26 6.93
CA VAL A 57 7.98 4.22 7.78
C VAL A 57 8.71 3.17 6.94
N TYR A 58 8.18 2.80 5.78
CA TYR A 58 8.72 1.69 4.98
C TYR A 58 9.38 2.15 3.67
N GLY A 59 9.34 3.44 3.33
CA GLY A 59 9.95 3.98 2.11
C GLY A 59 9.39 3.36 0.83
N LYS A 60 8.12 2.90 0.86
CA LYS A 60 7.41 2.35 -0.30
C LYS A 60 6.40 3.36 -0.82
N ASN A 61 6.05 3.27 -2.10
CA ASN A 61 4.99 4.10 -2.65
C ASN A 61 3.64 3.56 -2.17
N ALA A 62 2.71 4.47 -1.91
CA ALA A 62 1.32 4.11 -1.63
C ALA A 62 0.37 5.13 -2.20
N SER A 63 -0.80 4.70 -2.68
CA SER A 63 -1.86 5.58 -3.18
C SER A 63 -3.23 5.03 -2.77
N SER A 64 -4.15 5.92 -2.41
CA SER A 64 -5.49 5.56 -1.94
C SER A 64 -6.55 5.70 -3.04
N PHE A 65 -7.46 4.74 -3.14
CA PHE A 65 -8.50 4.66 -4.17
C PHE A 65 -9.87 4.42 -3.53
N LYS A 66 -10.83 5.31 -3.82
CA LYS A 66 -12.21 5.20 -3.37
C LYS A 66 -12.99 4.21 -4.25
N GLN A 67 -13.80 3.35 -3.64
CA GLN A 67 -14.77 2.53 -4.35
C GLN A 67 -15.84 3.43 -4.99
N ILE A 68 -16.07 3.25 -6.29
CA ILE A 68 -17.18 3.88 -7.02
C ILE A 68 -18.55 3.32 -6.59
#